data_AF-A0A7K2LZE6-F1
#
_entry.id   AF-A0A7K2LZE6-F1
#
_cell.length_a   1.000
_cell.length_b   1.000
_cell.length_c   1.000
_cell.angle_alpha   90.00
_cell.angle_beta   90.00
_cell.angle_gamma   90.00
#
_symmetry.space_group_name_H-M   'P 1'
#
loop_
_entity.id
_entity.type
_entity.pdbx_description
1 polymer ?
#
loop_
_entity_poly.entity_id
_entity_poly.type
_entity_poly.pdbx_seq_one_letter_code
_entity_poly.pdbx_strand_id
1 'polypeptide(L)'
;MPDVTETTSTAGDLVHRLTPDAVRAAAERLSPADSADPHPNRSWYALVGTHLYYVVDLVETATGAPRVDVRTARLRLAELGFPVFALAWNTLLTRGHPGHTG
;
A
#
# COMPACT_ATOMS: atom_id res chain seq x y z
N MET A 1 22.70 -35.80 -7.85
CA MET A 1 21.68 -34.92 -7.24
C MET A 1 21.92 -33.54 -7.79
N PRO A 2 20.97 -32.89 -8.49
CA PRO A 2 21.17 -31.50 -8.87
C PRO A 2 20.96 -30.63 -7.62
N ASP A 3 21.93 -29.76 -7.39
CA ASP A 3 21.95 -28.73 -6.38
C ASP A 3 20.84 -27.73 -6.71
N VAL A 4 19.77 -27.70 -5.91
CA VAL A 4 18.69 -26.72 -6.06
C VAL A 4 19.21 -25.45 -5.43
N THR A 5 19.74 -24.54 -6.23
CA THR A 5 20.05 -23.18 -5.80
C THR A 5 18.74 -22.49 -5.40
N GLU A 6 18.39 -22.54 -4.12
CA GLU A 6 17.32 -21.73 -3.55
C GLU A 6 17.64 -20.26 -3.78
N THR A 7 17.04 -19.67 -4.81
CA THR A 7 17.13 -18.24 -5.07
C THR A 7 16.22 -17.55 -4.07
N THR A 8 16.80 -17.13 -2.94
CA THR A 8 16.10 -16.32 -1.94
C THR A 8 15.75 -14.96 -2.55
N SER A 9 14.46 -14.77 -2.89
CA SER A 9 13.96 -13.46 -3.35
C SER A 9 13.76 -12.54 -2.16
N THR A 10 14.25 -11.30 -2.25
CA THR A 10 14.04 -10.30 -1.20
C THR A 10 12.65 -9.68 -1.30
N ALA A 11 12.17 -9.08 -0.21
CA ALA A 11 10.92 -8.31 -0.23
C ALA A 11 10.98 -7.17 -1.28
N GLY A 12 12.15 -6.55 -1.47
CA GLY A 12 12.34 -5.52 -2.50
C GLY A 12 12.15 -6.04 -3.92
N ASP A 13 12.67 -7.22 -4.23
CA ASP A 13 12.54 -7.85 -5.56
C ASP A 13 11.08 -8.20 -5.87
N LEU A 14 10.38 -8.74 -4.88
CA LEU A 14 8.96 -9.10 -5.00
C LEU A 14 8.10 -7.85 -5.24
N VAL A 15 8.37 -6.77 -4.50
CA VAL A 15 7.69 -5.50 -4.68
C VAL A 15 8.01 -4.86 -6.03
N HIS A 16 9.23 -5.04 -6.55
CA HIS A 16 9.58 -4.51 -7.87
C HIS A 16 8.87 -5.24 -9.02
N ARG A 17 8.48 -6.50 -8.82
CA ARG A 17 7.71 -7.32 -9.78
C ARG A 17 6.19 -7.14 -9.65
N LEU A 18 5.72 -6.28 -8.75
CA LEU A 18 4.29 -6.02 -8.55
C LEU A 18 3.63 -5.57 -9.86
N THR A 19 2.46 -6.14 -10.17
CA THR A 19 1.67 -5.81 -11.36
C THR A 19 0.30 -5.24 -10.98
N PRO A 20 -0.38 -4.47 -11.87
CA PRO A 20 -1.71 -3.95 -11.59
C PRO A 20 -2.75 -5.05 -11.33
N ASP A 21 -2.66 -6.18 -12.03
CA ASP A 21 -3.60 -7.30 -11.86
C ASP A 21 -3.40 -7.99 -10.51
N ALA A 22 -2.16 -8.13 -10.04
CA ALA A 22 -1.88 -8.65 -8.70
C ALA A 22 -2.46 -7.73 -7.61
N VAL A 23 -2.40 -6.41 -7.80
CA VAL A 23 -3.01 -5.43 -6.88
C VAL A 23 -4.54 -5.57 -6.86
N ARG A 24 -5.18 -5.70 -8.02
CA ARG A 24 -6.64 -5.91 -8.10
C ARG A 24 -7.07 -7.21 -7.43
N ALA A 25 -6.36 -8.30 -7.70
CA ALA A 25 -6.61 -9.59 -7.04
C ALA A 25 -6.37 -9.56 -5.52
N ALA A 26 -5.42 -8.73 -5.06
CA ALA A 26 -5.24 -8.50 -3.62
C ALA A 26 -6.42 -7.75 -3.00
N ALA A 27 -6.94 -6.72 -3.68
CA ALA A 27 -8.09 -5.95 -3.21
C ALA A 27 -9.35 -6.81 -3.02
N GLU A 28 -9.57 -7.81 -3.89
CA GLU A 28 -10.69 -8.76 -3.77
C GLU A 28 -10.62 -9.65 -2.50
N ARG A 29 -9.42 -9.80 -1.91
CA ARG A 29 -9.19 -10.62 -0.71
C ARG A 29 -9.14 -9.80 0.58
N LEU A 30 -9.15 -8.48 0.48
CA LEU A 30 -9.03 -7.57 1.61
C LEU A 30 -10.37 -6.90 1.90
N SER A 31 -10.61 -6.60 3.17
CA SER A 31 -11.69 -5.70 3.55
C SER A 31 -11.30 -4.25 3.24
N PRO A 32 -12.16 -3.45 2.58
CA PRO A 32 -11.90 -2.04 2.33
C PRO A 32 -11.76 -1.23 3.62
N ALA A 33 -10.77 -0.33 3.66
CA ALA A 33 -10.51 0.55 4.80
C ALA A 33 -11.59 1.65 4.96
N ASP A 34 -12.31 1.99 3.89
CA ASP A 34 -13.45 2.93 3.90
C ASP A 34 -14.76 2.27 4.40
N SER A 35 -14.79 0.94 4.51
CA SER A 35 -15.94 0.18 5.04
C SER A 35 -15.72 -0.35 6.46
N ALA A 36 -14.52 -0.18 7.01
CA ALA A 36 -14.09 -0.73 8.29
C ALA A 36 -13.71 0.39 9.27
N ASP A 37 -13.56 0.05 10.56
CA ASP A 37 -12.97 0.96 11.54
C ASP A 37 -11.51 1.26 11.12
N PRO A 38 -11.20 2.52 10.73
CA PRO A 38 -9.89 2.85 10.19
C PRO A 38 -8.82 2.67 11.26
N HIS A 39 -7.75 1.95 10.90
CA HIS A 39 -6.64 1.68 11.79
C HIS A 39 -5.93 3.00 12.17
N PRO A 40 -5.78 3.31 13.48
CA PRO A 40 -5.34 4.62 13.96
C PRO A 40 -3.92 5.01 13.51
N ASN A 41 -3.05 4.01 13.28
CA ASN A 41 -1.65 4.23 12.92
C ASN A 41 -1.35 4.09 11.42
N ARG A 42 -2.37 3.99 10.56
CA ARG A 42 -2.16 3.82 9.11
C ARG A 42 -2.70 5.04 8.37
N SER A 43 -1.83 5.65 7.57
CA SER A 43 -2.11 6.96 6.97
C SER A 43 -2.04 6.97 5.45
N TRP A 44 -1.90 5.82 4.78
CA TRP A 44 -1.74 5.78 3.33
C TRP A 44 -2.66 4.74 2.70
N TYR A 45 -3.40 5.18 1.68
CA TYR A 45 -4.41 4.40 1.00
C TYR A 45 -4.17 4.43 -0.51
N ALA A 46 -4.55 3.36 -1.20
CA ALA A 46 -4.73 3.37 -2.65
C ALA A 46 -6.19 3.10 -3.00
N LEU A 47 -6.68 3.80 -4.01
CA LEU A 47 -8.00 3.55 -4.60
C LEU A 47 -7.90 2.40 -5.60
N VAL A 48 -8.63 1.33 -5.34
CA VAL A 48 -8.78 0.20 -6.26
C VAL A 48 -10.27 0.00 -6.50
N GLY A 49 -10.70 0.17 -7.75
CA GLY A 49 -12.12 0.26 -8.06
C GLY A 49 -12.74 1.47 -7.36
N THR A 50 -13.70 1.22 -6.47
CA THR A 50 -14.43 2.25 -5.70
C THR A 50 -14.03 2.33 -4.23
N HIS A 51 -13.01 1.57 -3.82
CA HIS A 51 -12.68 1.35 -2.41
C HIS A 51 -11.24 1.73 -2.07
N LEU A 52 -11.04 2.16 -0.82
CA LEU A 52 -9.73 2.52 -0.30
C LEU A 52 -9.13 1.34 0.46
N TYR A 53 -7.87 1.04 0.17
CA TYR A 53 -7.14 -0.03 0.85
C TYR A 53 -5.80 0.49 1.35
N TYR A 54 -5.33 -0.03 2.48
CA TYR A 54 -4.01 0.31 2.98
C TYR A 54 -2.93 -0.14 2.01
N VAL A 55 -2.03 0.77 1.65
CA VAL A 55 -0.99 0.52 0.65
C VAL A 55 -0.09 -0.66 1.01
N VAL A 56 0.23 -0.84 2.30
CA VAL A 56 1.05 -1.95 2.78
C VAL A 56 0.30 -3.27 2.61
N ASP A 57 -0.94 -3.37 3.09
CA ASP A 57 -1.72 -4.62 2.99
C ASP A 57 -1.91 -5.06 1.54
N LEU A 58 -2.18 -4.11 0.64
CA LEU A 58 -2.30 -4.41 -0.79
C LEU A 58 -1.01 -5.04 -1.33
N VAL A 59 0.13 -4.42 -1.06
CA VAL A 59 1.41 -4.88 -1.62
C VAL A 59 1.85 -6.19 -0.97
N GLU A 60 1.71 -6.34 0.34
CA GLU A 60 2.03 -7.60 1.03
C GLU A 60 1.12 -8.74 0.54
N THR A 61 -0.18 -8.48 0.37
CA THR A 61 -1.14 -9.48 -0.12
C THR A 61 -0.92 -9.83 -1.59
N ALA A 62 -0.55 -8.85 -2.43
CA ALA A 62 -0.29 -9.05 -3.85
C ALA A 62 1.01 -9.81 -4.11
N THR A 63 2.03 -9.60 -3.27
CA THR A 63 3.39 -10.14 -3.50
C THR A 63 3.75 -11.30 -2.59
N GLY A 64 3.05 -11.48 -1.47
CA GLY A 64 3.45 -12.37 -0.39
C GLY A 64 4.65 -11.88 0.41
N ALA A 65 5.20 -10.70 0.12
CA ALA A 65 6.35 -10.14 0.82
C ALA A 65 5.92 -9.55 2.17
N PRO A 66 6.44 -10.02 3.31
CA PRO A 66 6.11 -9.44 4.60
C PRO A 66 6.96 -8.20 4.90
N ARG A 67 6.44 -7.32 5.77
CA ARG A 67 7.10 -6.11 6.28
C ARG A 67 7.50 -5.12 5.19
N VAL A 68 6.61 -4.88 4.24
CA VAL A 68 6.85 -3.91 3.17
C VAL A 68 6.83 -2.50 3.76
N ASP A 69 7.88 -1.74 3.48
CA ASP A 69 7.97 -0.33 3.85
C ASP A 69 6.88 0.51 3.17
N VAL A 70 6.21 1.37 3.94
CA VAL A 70 5.07 2.18 3.48
C VAL A 70 5.45 3.13 2.34
N ARG A 71 6.67 3.70 2.35
CA ARG A 71 7.14 4.57 1.27
C ARG A 71 7.31 3.76 -0.02
N THR A 72 7.88 2.57 0.09
CA THR A 72 8.07 1.67 -1.04
C THR A 72 6.72 1.25 -1.63
N ALA A 73 5.77 0.81 -0.79
CA ALA A 73 4.43 0.41 -1.22
C ALA A 73 3.69 1.52 -1.96
N ARG A 74 3.62 2.72 -1.36
CA ARG A 74 2.85 3.84 -1.95
C ARG A 74 3.45 4.32 -3.27
N LEU A 75 4.78 4.35 -3.40
CA LEU A 75 5.43 4.79 -4.64
C LEU A 75 5.22 3.77 -5.76
N ARG A 76 5.33 2.48 -5.47
CA ARG A 76 5.05 1.44 -6.48
C ARG A 76 3.60 1.44 -6.94
N LEU A 77 2.64 1.57 -6.02
CA LEU A 77 1.22 1.67 -6.41
C LEU A 77 0.95 2.90 -7.30
N ALA A 78 1.57 4.05 -6.99
CA ALA A 78 1.47 5.24 -7.83
C ALA A 78 2.11 5.05 -9.21
N GLU A 79 3.28 4.40 -9.30
CA GLU A 79 3.93 4.05 -10.57
C GLU A 79 3.06 3.11 -11.44
N LEU A 80 2.28 2.23 -10.80
CA LEU A 80 1.30 1.36 -11.47
C LEU A 80 -0.01 2.06 -11.85
N GLY A 81 -0.16 3.35 -11.53
CA GLY A 81 -1.31 4.18 -11.90
C GLY A 81 -2.48 4.15 -10.92
N PHE A 82 -2.32 3.57 -9.72
CA PHE A 82 -3.36 3.64 -8.70
C PHE A 82 -3.31 5.00 -7.99
N PRO A 83 -4.44 5.71 -7.85
CA PRO A 83 -4.49 6.93 -7.05
C PRO A 83 -4.15 6.63 -5.58
N VAL A 84 -3.19 7.36 -5.03
CA VAL A 84 -2.71 7.19 -3.66
C VAL A 84 -3.08 8.42 -2.82
N PHE A 85 -3.67 8.18 -1.65
CA PHE A 85 -4.12 9.20 -0.72
C PHE A 85 -3.41 9.07 0.62
N ALA A 86 -3.19 10.20 1.28
CA ALA A 86 -2.76 10.24 2.67
C ALA A 86 -3.94 10.61 3.57
N LEU A 87 -4.02 10.01 4.76
CA LEU A 87 -4.94 10.45 5.81
C LEU A 87 -4.59 11.89 6.19
N ALA A 88 -5.51 12.82 5.92
CA ALA A 88 -5.45 14.13 6.53
C ALA A 88 -6.06 14.04 7.94
N TRP A 89 -5.27 14.39 8.95
CA TRP A 89 -5.82 14.54 10.30
C TRP A 89 -6.79 15.71 10.30
N ASN A 90 -7.91 15.61 11.03
CA ASN A 90 -8.89 16.71 11.11
C ASN A 90 -8.24 18.03 11.53
N THR A 91 -7.22 17.98 12.38
CA THR A 91 -6.40 19.13 12.76
C THR A 91 -5.69 19.80 11.57
N LEU A 92 -5.21 19.04 10.58
CA LEU A 92 -4.64 19.60 9.35
C LEU A 92 -5.69 20.28 8.49
N LEU A 93 -6.92 19.77 8.48
CA LEU A 93 -8.04 20.37 7.75
C LEU A 93 -8.55 21.65 8.43
N THR A 94 -8.62 21.65 9.76
CA THR A 94 -9.22 22.74 10.54
C THR A 94 -8.23 23.84 10.90
N ARG A 95 -6.94 23.49 11.08
CA ARG A 95 -5.90 24.43 11.51
C ARG A 95 -4.81 24.64 10.47
N GLY A 96 -4.85 23.93 9.35
CA GLY A 96 -3.78 23.89 8.36
C GLY A 96 -2.55 23.12 8.84
N HIS A 97 -1.58 22.95 7.95
CA HIS A 97 -0.29 22.38 8.34
C HIS A 97 0.51 23.45 9.10
N PRO A 98 1.02 23.18 10.33
CA PRO A 98 1.69 24.20 11.15
C PRO A 98 2.89 24.89 10.45
N GLY A 99 3.56 24.18 9.54
CA GLY A 99 4.65 24.74 8.71
C GLY A 99 4.19 25.66 7.57
N HIS A 100 2.88 25.86 7.37
CA HIS A 100 2.28 26.64 6.29
C HIS A 100 1.23 27.65 6.78
N THR A 101 1.02 27.77 8.09
CA THR A 101 -0.01 28.62 8.71
C THR A 101 0.61 29.80 9.45
N GLY A 102 1.59 30.46 8.82
CA GLY A 102 2.25 31.65 9.36
C GLY A 102 1.25 32.72 9.79
#